data_AF-A0A8H6YLH7-F1
#
_entry.id   AF-A0A8H6YLH7-F1
#
_cell.length_a   1.000
_cell.length_b   1.000
_cell.length_c   1.000
_cell.angle_alpha   90.00
_cell.angle_beta   90.00
_cell.angle_gamma   90.00
#
_symmetry.space_group_name_H-M   'P 1'
#
loop_
_entity.id
_entity.type
_entity.pdbx_description
1 polymer ?
#
loop_
_entity_poly.entity_id
_entity_poly.type
_entity_poly.pdbx_seq_one_letter_code
_entity_poly.pdbx_strand_id
1 'polypeptide(L)'
;MSLDQNLFTLVVTPSTQNPNVVDLVDPAGRAHYRKQRIPGPVYKTEIYDPLSEALPSPTAPSASSKIKFLELCNPTKTVELKYTGTLSFRWSFKWEEHDFEWKREECYMLRKPDPPVLVAVTKEPPGRLKTTSVQILDYNLQRFDIDDRKGLEIVILMALMTFQDANDVYHTPEASSSSPALSPPLLLNHQRSSVSTELQRFRRSRGQFNEVTVEDEGSVEDYAQYCANLFQDDMLFVTVLSAGADQVPKVLQVVEETKRIRHKAGLEEELNQYVLYDTQVQKGPKRINLDDTPAKSKYAPPESLTVHLSKIPMPELQPKPKTPPPPPVIHDTRPVPETKESKKEQKKREEAKRKEEKKAAATTSTPPTPNKLTRPGRHSYYQPAPSPSQLNNPGIYVAPPPYLGSEAPTMPARPHSADETAALSPSSLVSGLRDMFHRPRSSS
;
A
#
# COMPACT_ATOMS: atom_id res chain seq x y z
N MET A 1 -15.08 -10.11 14.17
CA MET A 1 -14.39 -11.42 14.23
C MET A 1 -12.89 -11.14 14.38
N SER A 2 -12.30 -11.43 15.54
CA SER A 2 -10.86 -11.28 15.75
C SER A 2 -10.16 -12.53 15.23
N LEU A 3 -9.60 -12.46 14.02
CA LEU A 3 -8.70 -13.51 13.52
C LEU A 3 -7.46 -13.53 14.43
N ASP A 4 -7.23 -14.67 15.08
CA ASP A 4 -6.16 -15.03 16.03
C ASP A 4 -5.85 -14.08 17.20
N GLN A 5 -6.07 -14.59 18.42
CA GLN A 5 -5.61 -13.98 19.69
C GLN A 5 -4.07 -13.85 19.80
N ASN A 6 -3.31 -14.45 18.88
CA ASN A 6 -1.85 -14.43 18.87
C ASN A 6 -1.25 -13.36 17.96
N LEU A 7 -2.07 -12.50 17.35
CA LEU A 7 -1.58 -11.46 16.44
C LEU A 7 -1.21 -10.19 17.23
N PHE A 8 0.08 -9.87 17.24
CA PHE A 8 0.58 -8.64 17.86
C PHE A 8 0.13 -7.43 17.03
N THR A 9 -0.94 -6.78 17.48
CA THR A 9 -1.58 -5.66 16.81
C THR A 9 -1.45 -4.41 17.67
N LEU A 10 -1.03 -3.31 17.06
CA LEU A 10 -0.90 -2.01 17.69
C LEU A 10 -1.76 -0.99 16.95
N VAL A 11 -2.54 -0.22 17.69
CA VAL A 11 -3.37 0.89 17.21
C VAL A 11 -2.59 2.17 17.38
N VAL A 12 -2.52 2.96 16.29
CA VAL A 12 -1.85 4.25 16.24
C VAL A 12 -2.77 5.31 16.83
N THR A 13 -2.44 5.82 18.01
CA THR A 13 -3.27 6.76 18.77
C THR A 13 -2.53 8.08 18.97
N PRO A 14 -2.86 9.13 18.20
CA PRO A 14 -2.31 10.46 18.42
C PRO A 14 -2.68 10.98 19.82
N SER A 15 -1.73 11.62 20.50
CA SER A 15 -2.00 12.25 21.78
C SER A 15 -2.93 13.45 21.62
N THR A 16 -3.92 13.57 22.51
CA THR A 16 -4.83 14.73 22.56
C THR A 16 -4.17 15.98 23.13
N GLN A 17 -3.08 15.81 23.88
CA GLN A 17 -2.38 16.90 24.56
C GLN A 17 -1.21 17.44 23.73
N ASN A 18 -0.53 16.57 22.98
CA ASN A 18 0.64 16.96 22.20
C ASN A 18 0.59 16.34 20.79
N PRO A 19 0.42 17.13 19.72
CA PRO A 19 0.32 16.61 18.36
C PRO A 19 1.62 15.95 17.86
N ASN A 20 2.75 16.19 18.53
CA ASN A 20 4.02 15.55 18.19
C ASN A 20 4.18 14.15 18.83
N VAL A 21 3.22 13.71 19.63
CA VAL A 21 3.26 12.44 20.34
C VAL A 21 2.19 11.49 19.79
N VAL A 22 2.60 10.26 19.51
CA VAL A 22 1.75 9.18 19.03
C VAL A 22 2.02 7.93 19.85
N ASP A 23 0.99 7.36 20.45
CA ASP A 23 1.08 6.14 21.23
C ASP A 23 0.67 4.94 20.36
N LEU A 24 1.43 3.84 20.44
CA LEU A 24 1.10 2.56 19.84
C LEU A 24 0.55 1.65 20.94
N VAL A 25 -0.76 1.45 20.93
CA VAL A 25 -1.50 0.76 22.00
C VAL A 25 -2.03 -0.60 21.51
N ASP A 26 -2.01 -1.63 22.35
CA ASP A 26 -2.67 -2.88 22.01
C ASP A 26 -4.21 -2.74 22.05
N PRO A 27 -4.98 -3.72 21.57
CA PRO A 27 -6.45 -3.67 21.61
C PRO A 27 -7.04 -3.61 23.03
N ALA A 28 -6.25 -3.95 24.06
CA ALA A 28 -6.65 -3.80 25.46
C ALA A 28 -6.38 -2.38 25.99
N GLY A 29 -5.84 -1.48 25.16
CA GLY A 29 -5.56 -0.09 25.50
C GLY A 29 -4.23 0.13 26.22
N ARG A 30 -3.37 -0.89 26.32
CA ARG A 30 -2.05 -0.75 26.94
C ARG A 30 -1.06 -0.23 25.92
N ALA A 31 -0.39 0.87 26.25
CA ALA A 31 0.68 1.43 25.42
C ALA A 31 1.93 0.53 25.47
N HIS A 32 2.40 0.11 24.29
CA HIS A 32 3.66 -0.62 24.12
C HIS A 32 4.79 0.28 23.64
N TYR A 33 4.45 1.30 22.85
CA TYR A 33 5.43 2.27 22.38
C TYR A 33 4.85 3.67 22.35
N ARG A 34 5.72 4.66 22.53
CA ARG A 34 5.40 6.08 22.34
C ARG A 34 6.39 6.67 21.35
N LYS A 35 5.89 7.15 20.22
CA LYS A 35 6.66 7.96 19.27
C LYS A 35 6.53 9.43 19.65
N GLN A 36 7.65 10.13 19.69
CA GLN A 36 7.71 11.58 19.84
C GLN A 36 8.53 12.19 18.70
N ARG A 37 7.96 13.17 17.99
CA ARG A 37 8.69 13.99 17.03
C ARG A 37 9.36 15.14 17.78
N ILE A 38 10.65 15.31 17.57
CA ILE A 38 11.43 16.40 18.18
C ILE A 38 11.42 17.60 17.23
N PRO A 39 10.86 18.75 17.64
CA PRO A 39 10.93 19.97 16.83
C PRO A 39 12.38 20.41 16.68
N GLY A 40 12.79 20.70 15.45
CA GLY A 40 14.16 21.13 15.18
C GLY A 40 14.43 21.35 13.68
N PRO A 41 15.63 21.88 13.36
CA PRO A 41 16.05 22.11 11.97
C PRO A 41 16.34 20.80 11.21
N VAL A 42 16.59 19.72 11.94
CA VAL A 42 16.83 18.37 11.41
C VAL A 42 15.65 17.49 11.79
N TYR A 43 15.21 16.63 10.88
CA TYR A 43 14.16 15.67 11.20
C TYR A 43 14.69 14.64 12.19
N LYS A 44 14.12 14.66 13.39
CA LYS A 44 14.39 13.71 14.46
C LYS A 44 13.09 13.21 15.07
N THR A 45 13.01 11.90 15.26
CA THR A 45 11.93 11.26 16.03
C THR A 45 12.54 10.32 17.04
N GLU A 46 11.79 9.98 18.07
CA GLU A 46 12.22 9.07 19.12
C GLU A 46 11.07 8.10 19.38
N ILE A 47 11.35 6.81 19.50
CA ILE A 47 10.38 5.83 19.99
C ILE A 47 10.82 5.34 21.36
N TYR A 48 9.89 5.36 22.31
CA TYR A 48 10.07 4.96 23.69
C TYR A 48 9.31 3.65 23.90
N ASP A 49 9.99 2.60 24.35
CA ASP A 49 9.36 1.42 24.97
C ASP A 49 9.29 1.66 26.49
N PRO A 50 8.09 1.74 27.10
CA PRO A 50 7.93 1.98 28.54
C PRO A 50 8.67 0.98 29.44
N LEU A 51 8.98 -0.21 28.94
CA LEU A 51 9.67 -1.25 29.71
C LEU A 51 11.19 -1.20 29.54
N SER A 52 11.69 -0.68 28.42
CA SER A 52 13.10 -0.82 28.03
C SER A 52 13.90 0.48 28.17
N GLU A 53 13.25 1.64 28.30
CA GLU A 53 13.86 3.00 28.26
C GLU A 53 14.80 3.26 27.06
N ALA A 54 14.89 2.33 26.12
CA ALA A 54 15.78 2.37 24.97
C ALA A 54 15.17 3.24 23.87
N LEU A 55 16.01 4.13 23.32
CA LEU A 55 15.62 5.15 22.36
C LEU A 55 16.27 4.91 21.00
N PRO A 56 15.57 4.26 20.06
CA PRO A 56 15.85 4.46 18.64
C PRO A 56 15.53 5.90 18.23
N SER A 57 16.47 6.54 17.52
CA SER A 57 16.29 7.88 16.97
C SER A 57 16.63 7.91 15.48
N PRO A 58 15.63 7.95 14.57
CA PRO A 58 15.88 8.29 13.18
C PRO A 58 16.39 9.72 13.08
N THR A 59 17.47 9.91 12.32
CA THR A 59 17.95 11.24 11.95
C THR A 59 18.02 11.36 10.43
N ALA A 60 17.45 12.42 9.88
CA ALA A 60 17.53 12.74 8.45
C ALA A 60 17.47 14.27 8.23
N PRO A 61 17.97 14.77 7.08
CA PRO A 61 17.88 16.20 6.77
C PRO A 61 16.43 16.73 6.76
N SER A 62 15.48 15.90 6.31
CA SER A 62 14.05 16.19 6.33
C SER A 62 13.22 14.91 6.49
N ALA A 63 11.95 15.06 6.89
CA ALA A 63 11.00 13.94 6.95
C ALA A 63 10.76 13.30 5.58
N SER A 64 10.90 14.08 4.50
CA SER A 64 10.74 13.66 3.10
C SER A 64 12.00 13.08 2.45
N SER A 65 13.12 13.01 3.17
CA SER A 65 14.38 12.49 2.62
C SER A 65 14.24 11.05 2.13
N LYS A 66 14.75 10.76 0.92
CA LYS A 66 14.74 9.41 0.29
C LYS A 66 15.67 8.39 0.96
N ILE A 67 16.60 8.86 1.79
CA ILE A 67 17.50 8.03 2.60
C ILE A 67 17.40 8.53 4.04
N LYS A 68 17.21 7.62 4.98
CA LYS A 68 17.11 7.91 6.41
C LYS A 68 17.97 6.91 7.18
N PHE A 69 18.61 7.37 8.25
CA PHE A 69 19.38 6.50 9.14
C PHE A 69 18.67 6.37 10.47
N LEU A 70 18.41 5.13 10.88
CA LEU A 70 17.91 4.78 12.20
C LEU A 70 19.11 4.41 13.07
N GLU A 71 19.27 5.09 14.19
CA GLU A 71 20.23 4.68 15.21
C GLU A 71 19.46 4.01 16.35
N LEU A 72 19.71 2.73 16.59
CA LEU A 72 19.21 1.99 17.74
C LEU A 72 20.25 2.05 18.84
N CYS A 73 19.80 2.21 20.08
CA CYS A 73 20.66 2.13 21.26
C CYS A 73 20.46 0.77 21.94
N ASN A 74 21.55 0.17 22.43
CA ASN A 74 21.55 -1.07 23.21
C ASN A 74 21.08 -2.35 22.46
N PRO A 75 21.90 -2.91 21.54
CA PRO A 75 23.23 -2.46 21.12
C PRO A 75 23.17 -1.32 20.09
N THR A 76 24.24 -0.52 20.01
CA THR A 76 24.33 0.54 19.00
C THR A 76 24.38 -0.07 17.60
N LYS A 77 23.28 0.10 16.83
CA LYS A 77 23.15 -0.38 15.45
C LYS A 77 22.61 0.75 14.59
N THR A 78 23.17 0.93 13.39
CA THR A 78 22.67 1.89 12.41
C THR A 78 22.00 1.14 11.26
N VAL A 79 20.74 1.47 10.98
CA VAL A 79 19.95 0.89 9.89
C VAL A 79 19.65 1.96 8.85
N GLU A 80 20.02 1.70 7.60
CA GLU A 80 19.67 2.56 6.47
C GLU A 80 18.28 2.19 5.94
N LEU A 81 17.36 3.15 5.97
CA LEU A 81 16.11 3.09 5.22
C LEU A 81 16.32 3.79 3.88
N LYS A 82 16.10 3.08 2.79
CA LYS A 82 16.27 3.59 1.44
C LYS A 82 14.98 3.51 0.64
N TYR A 83 14.57 4.63 0.06
CA TYR A 83 13.49 4.65 -0.91
C TYR A 83 13.97 4.00 -2.21
N THR A 84 13.33 2.91 -2.60
CA THR A 84 13.63 2.12 -3.81
C THR A 84 12.54 2.24 -4.87
N GLY A 85 11.46 2.97 -4.56
CA GLY A 85 10.38 3.25 -5.48
C GLY A 85 10.79 4.21 -6.60
N THR A 86 10.25 4.00 -7.79
CA THR A 86 10.25 5.03 -8.86
C THR A 86 8.89 5.72 -8.92
N LEU A 87 7.81 4.93 -9.03
CA LEU A 87 6.41 5.40 -9.06
C LEU A 87 5.54 4.78 -7.94
N SER A 88 6.07 3.84 -7.18
CA SER A 88 5.35 3.12 -6.11
C SER A 88 6.01 3.35 -4.77
N PHE A 89 5.22 3.34 -3.69
CA PHE A 89 5.74 3.40 -2.33
C PHE A 89 6.54 2.12 -2.04
N ARG A 90 7.88 2.21 -2.14
CA ARG A 90 8.80 1.12 -1.83
C ARG A 90 9.98 1.63 -1.03
N TRP A 91 10.18 1.01 0.13
CA TRP A 91 11.30 1.30 1.01
C TRP A 91 11.98 0.00 1.40
N SER A 92 13.30 -0.05 1.28
CA SER A 92 14.09 -1.21 1.68
C SER A 92 14.97 -0.88 2.88
N PHE A 93 15.20 -1.87 3.72
CA PHE A 93 16.21 -1.82 4.77
C PHE A 93 16.81 -3.22 4.97
N LYS A 94 17.96 -3.27 5.63
CA LYS A 94 18.59 -4.53 6.03
C LYS A 94 18.57 -4.66 7.54
N TRP A 95 18.30 -5.86 8.01
CA TRP A 95 18.43 -6.19 9.43
C TRP A 95 19.12 -7.55 9.54
N GLU A 96 20.27 -7.55 10.21
CA GLU A 96 21.15 -8.73 10.27
C GLU A 96 21.48 -9.22 8.85
N GLU A 97 21.27 -10.51 8.57
CA GLU A 97 21.52 -11.11 7.25
C GLU A 97 20.31 -11.06 6.30
N HIS A 98 19.23 -10.37 6.70
CA HIS A 98 17.96 -10.38 5.98
C HIS A 98 17.65 -9.02 5.34
N ASP A 99 17.12 -9.07 4.11
CA ASP A 99 16.62 -7.90 3.38
C ASP A 99 15.12 -7.74 3.64
N PHE A 100 14.68 -6.51 3.92
CA PHE A 100 13.27 -6.18 4.12
C PHE A 100 12.81 -5.10 3.14
N GLU A 101 11.54 -5.15 2.75
CA GLU A 101 10.91 -4.19 1.86
C GLU A 101 9.48 -3.87 2.30
N TRP A 102 9.23 -2.60 2.56
CA TRP A 102 7.89 -2.04 2.65
C TRP A 102 7.33 -1.76 1.26
N LYS A 103 6.14 -2.29 0.98
CA LYS A 103 5.29 -2.00 -0.16
C LYS A 103 3.96 -1.50 0.36
N ARG A 104 3.79 -0.18 0.37
CA ARG A 104 2.61 0.51 0.91
C ARG A 104 2.23 -0.02 2.31
N GLU A 105 1.14 -0.78 2.41
CA GLU A 105 0.56 -1.30 3.66
C GLU A 105 1.22 -2.60 4.14
N GLU A 106 2.19 -3.14 3.41
CA GLU A 106 2.76 -4.46 3.66
C GLU A 106 4.28 -4.40 3.80
N CYS A 107 4.83 -5.07 4.81
CA CYS A 107 6.26 -5.26 4.98
C CYS A 107 6.62 -6.71 4.67
N TYR A 108 7.60 -6.90 3.78
CA TYR A 108 8.08 -8.20 3.35
C TYR A 108 9.52 -8.42 3.77
N MET A 109 9.85 -9.62 4.21
CA MET A 109 11.21 -10.12 4.25
C MET A 109 11.53 -10.78 2.90
N LEU A 110 12.51 -10.23 2.20
CA LEU A 110 12.94 -10.70 0.89
C LEU A 110 13.88 -11.89 1.05
N ARG A 111 13.52 -13.02 0.45
CA ARG A 111 14.37 -14.21 0.37
C ARG A 111 14.67 -14.46 -1.10
N LYS A 112 15.85 -14.96 -1.43
CA LYS A 112 16.17 -15.45 -2.77
C LYS A 112 16.85 -16.80 -2.62
N PRO A 113 16.46 -17.83 -3.37
CA PRO A 113 15.47 -17.83 -4.46
C PRO A 113 14.00 -17.92 -4.00
N ASP A 114 13.76 -18.12 -2.70
CA ASP A 114 12.40 -18.31 -2.14
C ASP A 114 11.50 -17.08 -2.32
N PRO A 115 10.16 -17.21 -2.34
CA PRO A 115 9.27 -16.07 -2.37
C PRO A 115 9.42 -15.14 -1.14
N PRO A 116 9.15 -13.82 -1.28
CA PRO A 116 9.07 -12.90 -0.15
C PRO A 116 8.03 -13.33 0.89
N VAL A 117 8.33 -13.09 2.16
CA VAL A 117 7.47 -13.46 3.29
C VAL A 117 6.90 -12.21 3.93
N LEU A 118 5.57 -12.12 4.04
CA LEU A 118 4.89 -11.00 4.70
C LEU A 118 5.15 -11.04 6.22
N VAL A 119 5.68 -9.96 6.78
CA VAL A 119 6.07 -9.89 8.21
C VAL A 119 5.34 -8.81 8.98
N ALA A 120 4.79 -7.80 8.30
CA ALA A 120 3.90 -6.83 8.92
C ALA A 120 2.86 -6.32 7.92
N VAL A 121 1.69 -5.94 8.43
CA VAL A 121 0.60 -5.34 7.65
C VAL A 121 0.05 -4.15 8.42
N THR A 122 -0.30 -3.09 7.71
CA THR A 122 -0.95 -1.92 8.28
C THR A 122 -2.38 -1.79 7.77
N LYS A 123 -3.20 -1.04 8.52
CA LYS A 123 -4.55 -0.67 8.07
C LYS A 123 -4.60 0.83 7.88
N GLU A 124 -4.96 1.23 6.67
CA GLU A 124 -5.26 2.60 6.31
C GLU A 124 -6.76 2.73 6.05
N PRO A 125 -7.46 3.69 6.69
CA PRO A 125 -8.87 3.88 6.44
C PRO A 125 -9.05 4.41 5.00
N PRO A 126 -10.08 3.93 4.28
CA PRO A 126 -10.34 4.38 2.92
C PRO A 126 -10.38 5.91 2.83
N GLY A 127 -9.58 6.48 1.93
CA GLY A 127 -9.57 7.93 1.74
C GLY A 127 -8.57 8.71 2.59
N ARG A 128 -7.78 8.06 3.45
CA ARG A 128 -6.71 8.72 4.23
C ARG A 128 -5.42 7.91 4.19
N LEU A 129 -4.34 8.56 3.80
CA LEU A 129 -2.96 8.06 3.86
C LEU A 129 -2.40 8.11 5.29
N LYS A 130 -3.19 7.61 6.25
CA LYS A 130 -2.84 7.62 7.66
C LYS A 130 -3.09 6.25 8.25
N THR A 131 -2.01 5.57 8.60
CA THR A 131 -2.09 4.28 9.26
C THR A 131 -2.82 4.40 10.60
N THR A 132 -3.78 3.50 10.81
CA THR A 132 -4.57 3.42 12.05
C THR A 132 -4.16 2.26 12.93
N SER A 133 -3.65 1.18 12.34
CA SER A 133 -3.08 0.07 13.08
C SER A 133 -1.97 -0.59 12.29
N VAL A 134 -1.04 -1.23 13.01
CA VAL A 134 -0.01 -2.10 12.47
C VAL A 134 -0.12 -3.45 13.15
N GLN A 135 0.12 -4.50 12.39
CA GLN A 135 0.06 -5.88 12.83
C GLN A 135 1.36 -6.57 12.43
N ILE A 136 2.10 -7.07 13.40
CA ILE A 136 3.34 -7.80 13.19
C ILE A 136 3.03 -9.28 13.20
N LEU A 137 3.45 -9.96 12.13
CA LEU A 137 3.15 -11.37 11.87
C LEU A 137 4.27 -12.23 12.46
N ASP A 138 4.39 -12.25 13.79
CA ASP A 138 5.47 -12.92 14.52
C ASP A 138 5.62 -14.40 14.15
N TYR A 139 4.51 -15.09 13.85
CA TYR A 139 4.53 -16.49 13.41
C TYR A 139 5.34 -16.71 12.12
N ASN A 140 5.47 -15.70 11.28
CA ASN A 140 6.34 -15.74 10.10
C ASN A 140 7.79 -15.45 10.50
N LEU A 141 8.02 -14.45 11.35
CA LEU A 141 9.37 -14.10 11.83
C LEU A 141 10.03 -15.24 12.64
N GLN A 142 9.25 -16.00 13.41
CA GLN A 142 9.74 -17.12 14.22
C GLN A 142 10.40 -18.25 13.41
N ARG A 143 10.16 -18.30 12.09
CA ARG A 143 10.67 -19.33 11.18
C ARG A 143 12.07 -19.02 10.66
N PHE A 144 12.61 -17.86 11.01
CA PHE A 144 13.89 -17.38 10.53
C PHE A 144 14.84 -17.13 11.69
N ASP A 145 16.13 -17.31 11.41
CA ASP A 145 17.22 -17.05 12.33
C ASP A 145 17.43 -15.53 12.39
N ILE A 146 16.63 -14.89 13.23
CA ILE A 146 16.71 -13.47 13.59
C ILE A 146 17.03 -13.45 15.07
N ASP A 147 18.23 -12.98 15.40
CA ASP A 147 18.76 -12.99 16.76
C ASP A 147 18.08 -11.90 17.60
N ASP A 148 18.03 -10.68 17.07
CA ASP A 148 17.48 -9.50 17.72
C ASP A 148 16.09 -9.16 17.17
N ARG A 149 15.11 -9.99 17.53
CA ARG A 149 13.70 -9.83 17.09
C ARG A 149 13.07 -8.55 17.59
N LYS A 150 13.41 -8.12 18.82
CA LYS A 150 12.89 -6.89 19.40
C LYS A 150 13.45 -5.67 18.68
N GLY A 151 14.74 -5.67 18.34
CA GLY A 151 15.33 -4.64 17.50
C GLY A 151 14.67 -4.57 16.12
N LEU A 152 14.40 -5.72 15.49
CA LEU A 152 13.65 -5.76 14.21
C LEU A 152 12.25 -5.17 14.35
N GLU A 153 11.50 -5.55 15.39
CA GLU A 153 10.17 -5.02 15.69
C GLU A 153 10.21 -3.49 15.75
N ILE A 154 11.15 -2.94 16.50
CA ILE A 154 11.38 -1.51 16.64
C ILE A 154 11.71 -0.86 15.29
N VAL A 155 12.57 -1.46 14.47
CA VAL A 155 12.92 -0.95 13.13
C VAL A 155 11.70 -0.91 12.22
N ILE A 156 10.86 -1.95 12.21
CA ILE A 156 9.62 -2.01 11.44
C ILE A 156 8.68 -0.87 11.84
N LEU A 157 8.49 -0.67 13.16
CA LEU A 157 7.64 0.39 13.69
C LEU A 157 8.21 1.79 13.41
N MET A 158 9.52 1.99 13.61
CA MET A 158 10.21 3.25 13.33
C MET A 158 10.10 3.62 11.85
N ALA A 159 10.36 2.68 10.95
CA ALA A 159 10.23 2.88 9.52
C ALA A 159 8.81 3.36 9.18
N LEU A 160 7.79 2.63 9.64
CA LEU A 160 6.39 3.00 9.44
C LEU A 160 6.05 4.40 9.96
N MET A 161 6.48 4.74 11.18
CA MET A 161 6.25 6.06 11.77
C MET A 161 6.92 7.18 10.98
N THR A 162 8.11 6.93 10.41
CA THR A 162 8.81 7.92 9.59
C THR A 162 8.16 8.13 8.23
N PHE A 163 7.46 7.11 7.72
CA PHE A 163 6.70 7.22 6.48
C PHE A 163 5.44 8.04 6.68
N GLN A 164 4.77 7.88 7.81
CA GLN A 164 3.64 8.74 8.19
C GLN A 164 4.05 10.20 8.30
N ASP A 165 5.21 10.49 8.93
CA ASP A 165 5.69 11.88 9.00
C ASP A 165 6.00 12.46 7.62
N ALA A 166 6.53 11.65 6.70
CA ALA A 166 6.75 12.08 5.32
C ALA A 166 5.43 12.42 4.64
N ASN A 167 4.43 11.54 4.76
CA ASN A 167 3.09 11.74 4.20
C ASN A 167 2.38 12.96 4.81
N ASP A 168 2.48 13.17 6.12
CA ASP A 168 1.89 14.32 6.80
C ASP A 168 2.51 15.63 6.26
N VAL A 169 3.82 15.65 5.94
CA VAL A 169 4.46 16.82 5.31
C VAL A 169 3.91 17.08 3.90
N TYR A 170 3.59 16.04 3.13
CA TYR A 170 3.00 16.20 1.79
C TYR A 170 1.52 16.57 1.81
N HIS A 171 0.79 16.19 2.87
CA HIS A 171 -0.68 16.30 2.91
C HIS A 171 -1.23 17.29 3.93
N THR A 172 -0.37 17.94 4.72
CA THR A 172 -0.80 19.09 5.49
C THR A 172 -0.80 20.29 4.54
N PRO A 173 -1.98 20.78 4.09
CA PRO A 173 -2.00 22.03 3.35
C PRO A 173 -1.33 23.06 4.24
N GLU A 174 -0.35 23.80 3.71
CA GLU A 174 0.30 24.89 4.44
C GLU A 174 -0.80 25.81 4.97
N ALA A 175 -1.18 25.62 6.23
CA ALA A 175 -2.03 26.53 6.94
C ALA A 175 -1.14 27.73 7.21
N SER A 176 -1.06 28.62 6.22
CA SER A 176 -0.58 29.99 6.30
C SER A 176 0.55 30.18 7.30
N SER A 177 1.79 30.16 6.82
CA SER A 177 2.90 30.85 7.49
C SER A 177 2.47 32.30 7.75
N SER A 178 1.93 32.57 8.94
CA SER A 178 1.53 33.88 9.39
C SER A 178 2.80 34.65 9.76
N SER A 179 3.49 35.13 8.74
CA SER A 179 4.25 36.37 8.83
C SER A 179 3.23 37.50 9.06
N PRO A 180 3.44 38.42 10.02
CA PRO A 180 2.47 39.46 10.32
C PRO A 180 2.53 40.53 9.22
N ALA A 181 1.56 40.55 8.31
CA ALA A 181 1.33 41.67 7.42
C ALA A 181 -0.16 41.99 7.32
N LEU A 182 -0.45 43.28 7.52
CA LEU A 182 -1.72 43.97 7.65
C LEU A 182 -2.77 43.65 6.55
N SER A 183 -3.94 43.18 7.01
CA SER A 183 -5.33 43.47 6.57
C SER A 183 -5.85 43.15 5.13
N PRO A 184 -7.18 42.92 4.96
CA PRO A 184 -7.81 42.11 3.89
C PRO A 184 -8.64 43.00 2.89
N PRO A 185 -9.46 42.56 1.87
CA PRO A 185 -10.53 41.55 2.04
C PRO A 185 -11.14 40.79 0.80
N LEU A 186 -12.11 39.93 1.15
CA LEU A 186 -13.36 39.50 0.47
C LEU A 186 -13.45 38.18 -0.34
N LEU A 187 -14.51 37.45 0.04
CA LEU A 187 -14.99 36.13 -0.34
C LEU A 187 -15.76 36.12 -1.67
N LEU A 188 -15.78 34.97 -2.38
CA LEU A 188 -16.97 34.54 -3.12
C LEU A 188 -17.07 33.01 -3.29
N ASN A 189 -17.99 32.42 -2.53
CA ASN A 189 -18.98 31.38 -2.83
C ASN A 189 -18.81 30.50 -4.10
N HIS A 190 -18.87 29.16 -3.95
CA HIS A 190 -19.52 28.26 -4.93
C HIS A 190 -19.99 26.93 -4.30
N GLN A 191 -21.31 26.72 -4.31
CA GLN A 191 -22.03 25.46 -4.11
C GLN A 191 -22.22 24.76 -5.48
N ARG A 192 -21.80 23.50 -5.61
CA ARG A 192 -22.19 22.43 -6.58
C ARG A 192 -21.15 21.31 -6.42
N SER A 193 -21.38 20.01 -6.38
CA SER A 193 -22.52 19.10 -6.59
C SER A 193 -22.13 17.78 -5.88
N SER A 194 -23.10 17.04 -5.34
CA SER A 194 -22.90 15.94 -4.38
C SER A 194 -22.45 14.59 -4.97
N VAL A 195 -22.05 14.54 -6.24
CA VAL A 195 -21.73 13.28 -6.96
C VAL A 195 -20.22 13.09 -7.16
N SER A 196 -19.45 14.18 -7.26
CA SER A 196 -17.97 14.15 -7.34
C SER A 196 -17.33 13.52 -6.11
N THR A 197 -18.01 13.59 -4.96
CA THR A 197 -17.51 13.08 -3.69
C THR A 197 -17.53 11.55 -3.62
N GLU A 198 -18.43 10.88 -4.33
CA GLU A 198 -18.57 9.42 -4.28
C GLU A 198 -17.50 8.74 -5.14
N LEU A 199 -17.26 9.24 -6.35
CA LEU A 199 -16.17 8.78 -7.23
C LEU A 199 -14.79 8.99 -6.55
N GLN A 200 -14.60 10.17 -5.93
CA GLN A 200 -13.38 10.50 -5.19
C GLN A 200 -13.21 9.64 -3.92
N ARG A 201 -14.31 9.26 -3.24
CA ARG A 201 -14.27 8.35 -2.08
C ARG A 201 -13.98 6.90 -2.47
N PHE A 202 -14.62 6.40 -3.53
CA PHE A 202 -14.46 5.00 -3.97
C PHE A 202 -13.04 4.74 -4.50
N ARG A 203 -12.43 5.70 -5.19
CA ARG A 203 -11.11 5.53 -5.84
C ARG A 203 -9.92 5.73 -4.91
N ARG A 204 -10.04 6.62 -3.91
CA ARG A 204 -9.03 6.73 -2.85
C ARG A 204 -8.91 5.45 -2.00
N SER A 205 -9.90 4.54 -2.02
CA SER A 205 -9.85 3.27 -1.29
C SER A 205 -8.91 2.23 -1.93
N ARG A 206 -8.68 2.30 -3.25
CA ARG A 206 -7.78 1.36 -3.97
C ARG A 206 -6.31 1.78 -3.94
N GLY A 207 -6.01 3.04 -3.58
CA GLY A 207 -4.67 3.61 -3.36
C GLY A 207 -3.66 3.44 -4.50
N GLN A 208 -4.15 3.60 -5.73
CA GLN A 208 -3.33 4.01 -6.86
C GLN A 208 -3.46 5.54 -6.98
N PHE A 209 -2.61 6.27 -6.26
CA PHE A 209 -2.76 7.72 -6.07
C PHE A 209 -2.58 8.55 -7.35
N ASN A 210 -1.99 7.96 -8.40
CA ASN A 210 -1.72 8.61 -9.68
C ASN A 210 -2.42 7.90 -10.84
N GLU A 211 -3.42 7.05 -10.57
CA GLU A 211 -4.12 6.27 -11.59
C GLU A 211 -5.62 6.56 -11.55
N VAL A 212 -6.18 6.81 -12.73
CA VAL A 212 -7.59 7.14 -12.92
C VAL A 212 -8.19 6.21 -13.95
N THR A 213 -8.88 5.17 -13.50
CA THR A 213 -9.59 4.23 -14.38
C THR A 213 -10.92 4.82 -14.83
N VAL A 214 -11.10 5.17 -16.09
CA VAL A 214 -12.37 5.67 -16.62
C VAL A 214 -13.33 4.50 -16.81
N GLU A 215 -14.39 4.51 -16.01
CA GLU A 215 -15.48 3.55 -16.03
C GLU A 215 -16.68 4.13 -16.77
N ASP A 216 -17.73 3.34 -16.98
CA ASP A 216 -19.01 3.78 -17.53
C ASP A 216 -19.68 4.83 -16.62
N GLU A 217 -19.55 4.68 -15.31
CA GLU A 217 -20.02 5.61 -14.29
C GLU A 217 -19.21 6.93 -14.27
N GLY A 218 -19.89 8.07 -14.10
CA GLY A 218 -19.29 9.42 -14.01
C GLY A 218 -19.17 10.17 -15.34
N SER A 219 -19.26 11.50 -15.31
CA SER A 219 -19.15 12.32 -16.53
C SER A 219 -17.69 12.64 -16.87
N VAL A 220 -17.43 12.98 -18.15
CA VAL A 220 -16.10 13.39 -18.61
C VAL A 220 -15.58 14.58 -17.80
N GLU A 221 -16.44 15.54 -17.48
CA GLU A 221 -16.11 16.74 -16.72
C GLU A 221 -15.66 16.39 -15.30
N ASP A 222 -16.32 15.43 -14.64
CA ASP A 222 -15.97 15.01 -13.28
C ASP A 222 -14.58 14.35 -13.25
N TYR A 223 -14.31 13.44 -14.18
CA TYR A 223 -13.00 12.83 -14.33
C TYR A 223 -11.92 13.85 -14.67
N ALA A 224 -12.20 14.77 -15.60
CA ALA A 224 -11.26 15.79 -16.02
C ALA A 224 -10.91 16.76 -14.88
N GLN A 225 -11.91 17.19 -14.12
CA GLN A 225 -11.71 18.04 -12.95
C GLN A 225 -10.91 17.30 -11.87
N TYR A 226 -11.20 16.00 -11.66
CA TYR A 226 -10.44 15.17 -10.73
C TYR A 226 -8.95 15.08 -11.13
N CYS A 227 -8.67 14.76 -12.40
CA CYS A 227 -7.31 14.73 -12.93
C CYS A 227 -6.62 16.09 -12.83
N ALA A 228 -7.33 17.19 -13.10
CA ALA A 228 -6.77 18.54 -13.00
C ALA A 228 -6.40 18.90 -11.56
N ASN A 229 -7.23 18.52 -10.59
CA ASN A 229 -6.96 18.72 -9.17
C ASN A 229 -5.75 17.90 -8.70
N LEU A 230 -5.56 16.66 -9.18
CA LEU A 230 -4.37 15.87 -8.86
C LEU A 230 -3.07 16.62 -9.20
N PHE A 231 -3.03 17.34 -10.32
CA PHE A 231 -1.86 18.14 -10.70
C PHE A 231 -1.64 19.41 -9.87
N GLN A 232 -2.57 19.82 -9.00
CA GLN A 232 -2.37 20.96 -8.10
C GLN A 232 -1.50 20.57 -6.89
N ASP A 233 -1.57 19.31 -6.44
CA ASP A 233 -0.92 18.80 -5.23
C ASP A 233 0.54 18.35 -5.47
N ASP A 234 1.34 19.17 -6.17
CA ASP A 234 2.74 18.89 -6.56
C ASP A 234 2.96 17.59 -7.36
N MET A 235 1.87 16.95 -7.83
CA MET A 235 2.02 15.76 -8.66
C MET A 235 2.59 16.07 -10.02
N LEU A 236 3.56 15.25 -10.42
CA LEU A 236 4.31 15.38 -11.66
C LEU A 236 3.69 14.60 -12.80
N PHE A 237 2.91 13.55 -12.52
CA PHE A 237 2.23 12.74 -13.54
C PHE A 237 0.93 12.10 -13.03
N VAL A 238 0.01 11.82 -13.95
CA VAL A 238 -1.26 11.10 -13.75
C VAL A 238 -1.44 10.11 -14.90
N THR A 239 -1.88 8.90 -14.58
CA THR A 239 -2.16 7.83 -15.55
C THR A 239 -3.67 7.65 -15.66
N VAL A 240 -4.23 7.81 -16.86
CA VAL A 240 -5.65 7.61 -17.13
C VAL A 240 -5.81 6.31 -17.91
N LEU A 241 -6.58 5.38 -17.37
CA LEU A 241 -6.80 4.03 -17.93
C LEU A 241 -8.24 3.88 -18.39
N SER A 242 -8.49 3.08 -19.42
CA SER A 242 -9.85 2.62 -19.73
C SER A 242 -10.21 1.38 -18.89
N ALA A 243 -11.41 1.30 -18.33
CA ALA A 243 -11.92 0.06 -17.73
C ALA A 243 -12.19 -1.05 -18.77
N GLY A 244 -12.41 -0.68 -20.03
CA GLY A 244 -12.61 -1.59 -21.15
C GLY A 244 -12.71 -0.86 -22.49
N ALA A 245 -12.86 -1.61 -23.58
CA ALA A 245 -12.84 -1.11 -24.95
C ALA A 245 -13.86 0.01 -25.21
N ASP A 246 -15.05 -0.11 -24.62
CA ASP A 246 -16.15 0.86 -24.79
C ASP A 246 -15.83 2.22 -24.16
N GLN A 247 -14.92 2.26 -23.19
CA GLN A 247 -14.53 3.49 -22.47
C GLN A 247 -13.32 4.19 -23.10
N VAL A 248 -12.70 3.60 -24.12
CA VAL A 248 -11.54 4.20 -24.81
C VAL A 248 -11.82 5.61 -25.34
N PRO A 249 -12.95 5.89 -26.02
CA PRO A 249 -13.26 7.25 -26.46
C PRO A 249 -13.43 8.22 -25.28
N LYS A 250 -14.00 7.75 -24.17
CA LYS A 250 -14.22 8.54 -22.96
C LYS A 250 -12.90 8.93 -22.29
N VAL A 251 -11.91 8.03 -22.24
CA VAL A 251 -10.55 8.34 -21.74
C VAL A 251 -9.92 9.50 -22.51
N LEU A 252 -10.03 9.50 -23.83
CA LEU A 252 -9.45 10.55 -24.66
C LEU A 252 -10.12 11.91 -24.39
N GLN A 253 -11.45 11.93 -24.26
CA GLN A 253 -12.20 13.13 -23.89
C GLN A 253 -11.81 13.65 -22.50
N VAL A 254 -11.65 12.75 -21.52
CA VAL A 254 -11.20 13.12 -20.16
C VAL A 254 -9.82 13.76 -20.20
N VAL A 255 -8.89 13.19 -20.96
CA VAL A 255 -7.52 13.72 -21.10
C VAL A 255 -7.53 15.11 -21.74
N GLU A 256 -8.31 15.29 -22.82
CA GLU A 256 -8.45 16.58 -23.51
C GLU A 256 -9.06 17.65 -22.60
N GLU A 257 -10.16 17.33 -21.92
CA GLU A 257 -10.81 18.26 -20.99
C GLU A 257 -9.92 18.58 -19.77
N THR A 258 -9.12 17.61 -19.29
CA THR A 258 -8.13 17.88 -18.23
C THR A 258 -7.12 18.94 -18.67
N LYS A 259 -6.59 18.82 -19.89
CA LYS A 259 -5.67 19.81 -20.48
C LYS A 259 -6.36 21.17 -20.64
N ARG A 260 -7.61 21.17 -21.10
CA ARG A 260 -8.42 22.39 -21.27
C ARG A 260 -8.66 23.11 -19.95
N ILE A 261 -9.00 22.40 -18.87
CA ILE A 261 -9.20 22.98 -17.53
C ILE A 261 -7.91 23.69 -17.06
N ARG A 262 -6.75 23.04 -17.22
CA ARG A 262 -5.45 23.62 -16.83
C ARG A 262 -5.09 24.84 -17.67
N HIS A 263 -5.28 24.76 -18.98
CA HIS A 263 -5.03 25.89 -19.88
C HIS A 263 -5.93 27.09 -19.52
N LYS A 264 -7.21 26.85 -19.22
CA LYS A 264 -8.14 27.90 -18.78
C LYS A 264 -7.75 28.52 -17.43
N ALA A 265 -7.08 27.77 -16.56
CA ALA A 265 -6.57 28.27 -15.27
C ALA A 265 -5.30 29.12 -15.40
N GLY A 266 -4.79 29.36 -16.61
CA GLY A 266 -3.57 30.16 -16.84
C GLY A 266 -2.27 29.41 -16.50
N LEU A 267 -2.32 28.08 -16.39
CA LEU A 267 -1.14 27.25 -16.21
C LEU A 267 -0.54 26.98 -17.60
N GLU A 268 0.43 27.81 -18.00
CA GLU A 268 1.06 27.76 -19.33
C GLU A 268 1.94 26.52 -19.55
N GLU A 269 2.23 25.74 -18.50
CA GLU A 269 2.95 24.46 -18.63
C GLU A 269 2.09 23.40 -19.33
N GLU A 270 2.42 23.14 -20.59
CA GLU A 270 1.79 22.08 -21.39
C GLU A 270 2.09 20.69 -20.82
N LEU A 271 1.04 19.88 -20.62
CA LEU A 271 1.19 18.50 -20.16
C LEU A 271 1.71 17.61 -21.30
N ASN A 272 2.84 16.95 -21.05
CA ASN A 272 3.33 15.87 -21.89
C ASN A 272 2.33 14.71 -21.84
N GLN A 273 2.06 14.10 -23.00
CA GLN A 273 1.09 13.02 -23.14
C GLN A 273 1.76 11.81 -23.79
N TYR A 274 1.68 10.65 -23.12
CA TYR A 274 2.18 9.38 -23.61
C TYR A 274 1.05 8.37 -23.69
N VAL A 275 0.77 7.88 -24.89
CA VAL A 275 -0.31 6.94 -25.13
C VAL A 275 0.27 5.54 -25.31
N LEU A 276 -0.16 4.62 -24.46
CA LEU A 276 0.16 3.20 -24.53
C LEU A 276 -1.10 2.43 -24.89
N TYR A 277 -1.02 1.67 -25.97
CA TYR A 277 -2.04 0.70 -26.36
C TYR A 277 -1.66 -0.64 -25.75
N ASP A 278 -2.63 -1.36 -25.20
CA ASP A 278 -2.41 -2.75 -24.82
C ASP A 278 -2.31 -3.58 -26.10
N THR A 279 -1.07 -3.74 -26.55
CA THR A 279 -0.79 -4.67 -27.63
C THR A 279 -0.92 -6.06 -27.06
N GLN A 280 -2.11 -6.65 -27.18
CA GLN A 280 -2.29 -8.09 -27.14
C GLN A 280 -1.08 -8.76 -27.81
N VAL A 281 -0.35 -9.57 -27.05
CA VAL A 281 0.81 -10.31 -27.54
C VAL A 281 0.34 -11.15 -28.71
N GLN A 282 0.61 -10.72 -29.95
CA GLN A 282 0.21 -11.49 -31.12
C GLN A 282 0.96 -12.82 -31.09
N LYS A 283 0.23 -13.88 -30.72
CA LYS A 283 0.72 -15.25 -30.69
C LYS A 283 0.99 -15.70 -32.13
N GLY A 284 2.27 -15.71 -32.48
CA GLY A 284 2.82 -16.52 -33.58
C GLY A 284 2.86 -15.86 -34.97
N PRO A 285 3.66 -16.45 -35.88
CA PRO A 285 3.82 -15.96 -37.24
C PRO A 285 2.49 -16.07 -38.00
N LYS A 286 1.91 -14.92 -38.36
CA LYS A 286 0.75 -14.84 -39.25
C LYS A 286 1.16 -15.37 -40.63
N ARG A 287 0.62 -16.53 -41.04
CA ARG A 287 0.58 -16.91 -42.46
C ARG A 287 -0.30 -15.89 -43.17
N ILE A 288 0.31 -15.05 -43.98
CA ILE A 288 -0.39 -14.16 -44.90
C ILE A 288 -0.91 -15.06 -46.02
N ASN A 289 -2.20 -15.39 -45.99
CA ASN A 289 -2.85 -16.03 -47.13
C ASN A 289 -3.10 -14.94 -48.18
N LEU A 290 -2.51 -15.11 -49.36
CA LEU A 290 -2.51 -14.11 -50.44
C LEU A 290 -3.79 -14.14 -51.31
N ASP A 291 -4.70 -15.08 -51.04
CA ASP A 291 -5.92 -15.32 -51.83
C ASP A 291 -7.22 -14.82 -51.15
N ASP A 292 -7.13 -14.22 -49.96
CA ASP A 292 -8.30 -13.63 -49.31
C ASP A 292 -8.66 -12.30 -49.99
N THR A 293 -9.81 -12.29 -50.68
CA THR A 293 -10.47 -11.06 -51.14
C THR A 293 -10.55 -10.05 -49.98
N PRO A 294 -10.27 -8.76 -50.19
CA PRO A 294 -10.14 -7.77 -49.12
C PRO A 294 -11.48 -7.57 -48.40
N ALA A 295 -11.72 -8.37 -47.36
CA ALA A 295 -12.77 -8.11 -46.41
C ALA A 295 -12.45 -6.75 -45.79
N LYS A 296 -13.34 -5.77 -46.01
CA LYS A 296 -13.26 -4.42 -45.43
C LYS A 296 -12.94 -4.56 -43.95
N SER A 297 -11.69 -4.28 -43.56
CA SER A 297 -11.24 -4.36 -42.18
C SER A 297 -11.93 -3.26 -41.40
N LYS A 298 -13.10 -3.61 -40.86
CA LYS A 298 -13.86 -2.76 -39.95
C LYS A 298 -12.92 -2.50 -38.77
N TYR A 299 -12.51 -1.25 -38.58
CA TYR A 299 -11.61 -0.85 -37.50
C TYR A 299 -12.20 -1.35 -36.18
N ALA A 300 -11.46 -2.20 -35.49
CA ALA A 300 -11.78 -2.61 -34.13
C ALA A 300 -11.02 -1.67 -33.18
N PRO A 301 -11.70 -0.95 -32.28
CA PRO A 301 -11.03 -0.13 -31.29
C PRO A 301 -10.13 -1.01 -30.38
N PRO A 302 -9.05 -0.45 -29.82
CA PRO A 302 -8.19 -1.18 -28.90
C PRO A 302 -8.99 -1.63 -27.67
N GLU A 303 -8.64 -2.80 -27.13
CA GLU A 303 -9.34 -3.38 -25.98
C GLU A 303 -9.14 -2.59 -24.68
N SER A 304 -7.99 -1.93 -24.55
CA SER A 304 -7.72 -0.99 -23.48
C SER A 304 -6.73 0.09 -23.93
N LEU A 305 -6.81 1.24 -23.26
CA LEU A 305 -5.98 2.42 -23.49
C LEU A 305 -5.43 2.94 -22.17
N THR A 306 -4.14 3.23 -22.16
CA THR A 306 -3.44 3.87 -21.04
C THR A 306 -2.84 5.18 -21.54
N VAL A 307 -3.16 6.29 -20.88
CA VAL A 307 -2.60 7.61 -21.20
C VAL A 307 -1.89 8.17 -19.97
N HIS A 308 -0.60 8.42 -20.08
CA HIS A 308 0.16 9.13 -19.06
C HIS A 308 0.22 10.61 -19.40
N LEU A 309 -0.20 11.46 -18.46
CA LEU A 309 -0.06 12.91 -18.49
C LEU A 309 1.02 13.32 -17.50
N SER A 310 1.98 14.16 -17.90
CA SER A 310 3.05 14.59 -17.01
C SER A 310 3.50 16.04 -17.23
N LYS A 311 3.89 16.71 -16.14
CA LYS A 311 4.52 18.04 -16.14
C LYS A 311 5.96 17.99 -16.67
N ILE A 312 6.65 16.87 -16.40
CA ILE A 312 8.02 16.64 -16.85
C ILE A 312 8.07 15.62 -17.99
N PRO A 313 9.04 15.71 -18.91
CA PRO A 313 9.20 14.72 -19.97
C PRO A 313 9.57 13.34 -19.38
N MET A 314 8.93 12.28 -19.89
CA MET A 314 9.18 10.88 -19.55
C MET A 314 9.82 10.14 -20.75
N PRO A 315 11.15 10.23 -20.93
CA PRO A 315 11.84 9.67 -22.11
C PRO A 315 11.70 8.15 -22.25
N GLU A 316 11.47 7.42 -21.15
CA GLU A 316 11.24 5.98 -21.15
C GLU A 316 9.92 5.56 -21.80
N LEU A 317 8.93 6.46 -21.83
CA LEU A 317 7.63 6.23 -22.46
C LEU A 317 7.58 6.74 -23.91
N GLN A 318 8.65 7.38 -24.39
CA GLN A 318 8.73 7.78 -25.79
C GLN A 318 8.83 6.54 -26.69
N PRO A 319 8.14 6.54 -27.84
CA PRO A 319 8.21 5.44 -28.78
C PRO A 319 9.65 5.27 -29.25
N LYS A 320 10.30 4.19 -28.81
CA LYS A 320 11.64 3.84 -29.28
C LYS A 320 11.54 3.51 -30.77
N PRO A 321 12.39 4.10 -31.64
CA PRO A 321 12.42 3.72 -33.04
C PRO A 321 12.68 2.22 -33.14
N LYS A 322 11.84 1.50 -33.88
CA LYS A 322 12.07 0.08 -34.16
C LYS A 322 13.44 0.00 -34.84
N THR A 323 14.43 -0.52 -34.13
CA THR A 323 15.75 -0.77 -34.70
C THR A 323 15.53 -1.66 -35.93
N PRO A 324 16.00 -1.29 -37.12
CA PRO A 324 15.90 -2.16 -38.27
C PRO A 324 16.49 -3.52 -37.90
N PRO A 325 15.87 -4.63 -38.32
CA PRO A 325 16.41 -5.95 -38.07
C PRO A 325 17.87 -5.95 -38.55
N PRO A 326 18.79 -6.55 -37.78
CA PRO A 326 20.17 -6.68 -38.23
C PRO A 326 20.15 -7.28 -39.64
N PRO A 327 20.97 -6.78 -40.58
CA PRO A 327 21.02 -7.32 -41.92
C PRO A 327 21.20 -8.84 -41.84
N PRO A 328 20.51 -9.62 -42.69
CA PRO A 328 20.64 -11.06 -42.68
C PRO A 328 22.13 -11.37 -42.78
N VAL A 329 22.67 -12.00 -41.74
CA VAL A 329 24.03 -12.55 -41.77
C VAL A 329 23.98 -13.61 -42.86
N ILE A 330 24.50 -13.25 -44.04
CA ILE A 330 24.78 -14.20 -45.11
C ILE A 330 25.86 -15.12 -44.54
N HIS A 331 25.44 -16.24 -43.96
CA HIS A 331 26.31 -17.35 -43.64
C HIS A 331 26.70 -18.02 -44.95
N ASP A 332 27.65 -17.40 -45.67
CA ASP A 332 28.43 -18.10 -46.66
C ASP A 332 29.54 -18.84 -45.90
N THR A 333 29.22 -20.03 -45.41
CA THR A 333 30.24 -20.91 -44.86
C THR A 333 29.85 -22.34 -45.19
N ARG A 334 30.54 -22.88 -46.20
CA ARG A 334 30.64 -24.32 -46.44
C ARG A 334 30.99 -25.02 -45.14
N PRO A 335 30.30 -26.12 -44.78
CA PRO A 335 30.64 -26.87 -43.58
C PRO A 335 31.95 -27.62 -43.81
N VAL A 336 33.00 -27.22 -43.08
CA VAL A 336 34.15 -28.09 -42.81
C VAL A 336 33.73 -29.02 -41.66
N PRO A 337 33.88 -30.35 -41.80
CA PRO A 337 33.45 -31.29 -40.77
C PRO A 337 34.40 -31.22 -39.57
N GLU A 338 33.94 -30.61 -38.47
CA GLU A 338 34.63 -30.67 -37.18
C GLU A 338 34.48 -32.06 -36.56
N THR A 339 35.63 -32.68 -36.28
CA THR A 339 35.80 -34.00 -35.68
C THR A 339 35.28 -34.04 -34.25
N LYS A 340 34.44 -35.05 -33.96
CA LYS A 340 33.77 -35.31 -32.67
C LYS A 340 34.70 -35.60 -31.47
N GLU A 341 36.03 -35.51 -31.62
CA GLU A 341 36.97 -35.82 -30.54
C GLU A 341 37.16 -34.67 -29.53
N SER A 342 37.07 -33.41 -29.97
CA SER A 342 37.37 -32.25 -29.10
C SER A 342 36.36 -32.05 -27.96
N LYS A 343 35.08 -32.42 -28.16
CA LYS A 343 34.04 -32.32 -27.12
C LYS A 343 34.16 -33.38 -26.02
N LYS A 344 34.77 -34.54 -26.30
CA LYS A 344 34.92 -35.61 -25.30
C LYS A 344 36.09 -35.33 -24.36
N GLU A 345 37.12 -34.66 -24.86
CA GLU A 345 38.31 -34.32 -24.07
C GLU A 345 38.07 -33.13 -23.13
N GLN A 346 37.33 -32.11 -23.59
CA GLN A 346 36.93 -30.98 -22.72
C GLN A 346 36.05 -31.43 -21.54
N LYS A 347 35.09 -32.33 -21.78
CA LYS A 347 34.21 -32.84 -20.71
C LYS A 347 34.97 -33.70 -19.68
N LYS A 348 36.01 -34.43 -20.10
CA LYS A 348 36.83 -35.25 -19.20
C LYS A 348 37.76 -34.40 -18.33
N ARG A 349 38.23 -33.26 -18.84
CA ARG A 349 39.09 -32.32 -18.10
C ARG A 349 38.31 -31.53 -17.04
N GLU A 350 37.04 -31.22 -17.32
CA GLU A 350 36.15 -30.54 -16.37
C GLU A 350 35.72 -31.46 -15.21
N GLU A 351 35.47 -32.74 -15.49
CA GLU A 351 35.11 -33.73 -14.46
C GLU A 351 36.28 -34.08 -13.53
N ALA A 352 37.52 -34.06 -14.04
CA ALA A 352 38.73 -34.26 -13.23
C ALA A 352 38.95 -33.10 -12.24
N LYS A 353 38.74 -31.85 -12.69
CA LYS A 353 38.91 -30.66 -11.85
C LYS A 353 37.91 -30.65 -10.68
N ARG A 354 36.68 -31.10 -10.92
CA ARG A 354 35.62 -31.17 -9.90
C ARG A 354 35.84 -32.27 -8.85
N LYS A 355 36.62 -33.32 -9.18
CA LYS A 355 37.02 -34.36 -8.22
C LYS A 355 38.17 -33.93 -7.32
N GLU A 356 39.04 -33.04 -7.79
CA GLU A 356 40.17 -32.51 -7.02
C GLU A 356 39.71 -31.50 -5.96
N GLU A 357 38.77 -30.61 -6.31
CA GLU A 357 38.16 -29.65 -5.36
C GLU A 357 37.37 -30.34 -4.24
N LYS A 358 36.72 -31.48 -4.52
CA LYS A 358 36.03 -32.28 -3.49
C LYS A 358 36.98 -33.01 -2.53
N LYS A 359 38.25 -33.22 -2.91
CA LYS A 359 39.25 -33.86 -2.05
C LYS A 359 39.94 -32.87 -1.11
N ALA A 360 40.00 -31.60 -1.48
CA ALA A 360 40.57 -30.53 -0.66
C ALA A 360 39.64 -30.11 0.50
N ALA A 361 38.32 -30.30 0.38
CA ALA A 361 37.34 -29.93 1.41
C ALA A 361 37.17 -30.96 2.56
N ALA A 362 37.86 -32.10 2.51
CA ALA A 362 37.68 -33.20 3.47
C ALA A 362 38.72 -33.24 4.62
N THR A 363 39.66 -32.28 4.69
CA THR A 363 40.83 -32.37 5.59
C THR A 363 40.80 -31.42 6.79
N THR A 364 39.66 -30.78 7.09
CA THR A 364 39.56 -29.86 8.25
C THR A 364 38.22 -30.02 8.95
N SER A 365 38.06 -31.10 9.72
CA SER A 365 37.10 -31.11 10.84
C SER A 365 37.60 -32.01 11.96
N THR A 366 37.99 -31.36 13.06
CA THR A 366 38.29 -31.97 14.36
C THR A 366 36.98 -32.32 15.06
N PRO A 367 36.83 -33.51 15.66
CA PRO A 367 35.58 -33.91 16.30
C PRO A 367 35.44 -33.35 17.72
N PRO A 368 34.25 -32.91 18.17
CA PRO A 368 34.01 -32.58 19.56
C PRO A 368 33.76 -33.85 20.41
N THR A 369 34.35 -33.87 21.59
CA THR A 369 34.20 -34.90 22.64
C THR A 369 32.79 -34.89 23.26
N PRO A 370 32.21 -36.06 23.62
CA PRO A 370 30.89 -36.13 24.25
C PRO A 370 30.99 -36.07 25.79
N ASN A 371 30.25 -35.14 26.40
CA ASN A 371 30.06 -35.08 27.84
C ASN A 371 28.88 -35.98 28.25
N LYS A 372 29.14 -36.93 29.17
CA LYS A 372 28.15 -37.78 29.86
C LYS A 372 27.72 -37.12 31.18
N LEU A 373 26.51 -37.47 31.64
CA LEU A 373 25.77 -37.07 32.86
C LEU A 373 24.56 -36.19 32.46
N THR A 374 23.29 -36.48 32.73
CA THR A 374 22.65 -37.26 33.81
C THR A 374 21.18 -37.54 33.42
N ARG A 375 20.64 -38.71 33.78
CA ARG A 375 19.20 -39.11 33.84
C ARG A 375 18.75 -38.97 35.31
N PRO A 376 17.48 -38.71 35.75
CA PRO A 376 16.18 -39.33 35.36
C PRO A 376 15.02 -38.33 35.20
N GLY A 377 13.85 -38.62 34.64
CA GLY A 377 13.05 -39.83 34.44
C GLY A 377 11.64 -39.53 34.96
N ARG A 378 10.62 -39.53 34.09
CA ARG A 378 9.20 -39.68 34.48
C ARG A 378 8.34 -40.05 33.27
N HIS A 379 7.59 -41.13 33.43
CA HIS A 379 6.57 -41.64 32.54
C HIS A 379 5.42 -40.63 32.38
N SER A 380 5.01 -40.38 31.14
CA SER A 380 3.68 -39.87 30.81
C SER A 380 3.13 -40.62 29.61
N TYR A 381 1.84 -40.91 29.63
CA TYR A 381 1.10 -41.69 28.65
C TYR A 381 1.12 -41.00 27.29
N TYR A 382 1.70 -41.64 26.29
CA TYR A 382 1.60 -41.21 24.89
C TYR A 382 0.25 -41.64 24.31
N GLN A 383 -0.61 -40.68 23.98
CA GLN A 383 -1.52 -40.82 22.85
C GLN A 383 -0.71 -40.59 21.55
N PRO A 384 -0.80 -41.47 20.55
CA PRO A 384 -0.18 -41.21 19.26
C PRO A 384 -0.90 -40.07 18.54
N ALA A 385 -0.12 -39.07 18.09
CA ALA A 385 -0.62 -38.04 17.19
C ALA A 385 -1.03 -38.66 15.84
N PRO A 386 -2.14 -38.21 15.22
CA PRO A 386 -2.56 -38.71 13.92
C PRO A 386 -1.53 -38.34 12.83
N SER A 387 -1.29 -39.28 11.92
CA SER A 387 -0.35 -39.11 10.81
C SER A 387 -0.72 -37.93 9.91
N PRO A 388 0.27 -37.26 9.27
CA PRO A 388 0.07 -36.06 8.42
C PRO A 388 -0.84 -36.29 7.19
N SER A 389 -1.17 -37.54 6.89
CA SER A 389 -1.97 -37.95 5.73
C SER A 389 -3.48 -37.74 5.87
N GLN A 390 -3.98 -37.31 7.04
CA GLN A 390 -5.43 -37.13 7.29
C GLN A 390 -5.95 -35.71 7.09
N LEU A 391 -5.08 -34.74 6.77
CA LEU A 391 -5.41 -33.31 6.67
C LEU A 391 -6.07 -32.87 5.36
N ASN A 392 -6.36 -33.80 4.44
CA ASN A 392 -6.90 -33.45 3.11
C ASN A 392 -8.27 -34.06 2.80
N ASN A 393 -9.06 -34.40 3.83
CA ASN A 393 -10.40 -34.97 3.64
C ASN A 393 -11.48 -33.97 4.12
N PRO A 394 -12.12 -33.20 3.22
CA PRO A 394 -13.11 -32.18 3.58
C PRO A 394 -14.45 -32.76 4.09
N GLY A 395 -14.58 -34.07 4.24
CA GLY A 395 -15.83 -34.75 4.61
C GLY A 395 -16.02 -35.11 6.10
N ILE A 396 -15.07 -34.80 7.00
CA ILE A 396 -15.10 -35.29 8.39
C ILE A 396 -15.60 -34.24 9.40
N TYR A 397 -15.74 -32.97 9.01
CA TYR A 397 -16.30 -31.91 9.85
C TYR A 397 -17.73 -31.54 9.40
N VAL A 398 -18.67 -32.46 9.57
CA VAL A 398 -20.09 -32.11 9.64
C VAL A 398 -20.43 -31.96 11.12
N ALA A 399 -20.72 -30.72 11.52
CA ALA A 399 -21.16 -30.42 12.88
C ALA A 399 -22.39 -31.29 13.24
N PRO A 400 -22.46 -31.89 14.44
CA PRO A 400 -23.67 -32.56 14.88
C PRO A 400 -24.82 -31.54 14.94
N PRO A 401 -26.04 -31.92 14.52
CA PRO A 401 -27.20 -31.03 14.56
C PRO A 401 -27.50 -30.61 16.01
N PRO A 402 -27.98 -29.37 16.24
CA PRO A 402 -28.30 -28.90 17.57
C PRO A 402 -29.43 -29.74 18.20
N TYR A 403 -29.23 -30.11 19.45
CA TYR A 403 -30.24 -30.76 20.28
C TYR A 403 -31.46 -29.84 20.44
N LEU A 404 -32.62 -30.31 19.98
CA LEU A 404 -33.92 -29.73 20.30
C LEU A 404 -34.26 -30.08 21.75
N GLY A 405 -33.96 -29.15 22.65
CA GLY A 405 -34.32 -29.22 24.07
C GLY A 405 -35.74 -28.70 24.32
N SER A 406 -36.66 -29.66 24.47
CA SER A 406 -37.87 -29.68 25.31
C SER A 406 -38.44 -28.36 25.87
N GLU A 407 -39.65 -28.05 25.41
CA GLU A 407 -40.65 -27.20 26.06
C GLU A 407 -41.02 -27.70 27.47
N ALA A 408 -41.23 -26.74 28.39
CA ALA A 408 -42.01 -26.90 29.62
C ALA A 408 -42.52 -25.50 30.05
N PRO A 409 -43.60 -25.37 30.85
CA PRO A 409 -44.88 -24.92 30.31
C PRO A 409 -45.35 -23.56 30.83
N THR A 410 -46.15 -22.93 29.97
CA THR A 410 -47.14 -21.87 30.20
C THR A 410 -47.97 -22.06 31.46
N MET A 411 -48.17 -20.98 32.24
CA MET A 411 -49.36 -20.73 33.08
C MET A 411 -49.35 -19.26 33.59
N PRO A 412 -50.49 -18.68 34.04
CA PRO A 412 -51.19 -17.68 33.24
C PRO A 412 -51.28 -16.26 33.86
N ALA A 413 -51.78 -15.34 33.03
CA ALA A 413 -52.25 -13.99 33.33
C ALA A 413 -53.31 -13.93 34.44
N ARG A 414 -53.42 -12.77 35.15
CA ARG A 414 -54.54 -11.78 35.12
C ARG A 414 -54.39 -10.68 36.23
N PRO A 415 -55.29 -9.66 36.39
CA PRO A 415 -55.05 -8.25 36.03
C PRO A 415 -55.36 -7.23 37.17
N HIS A 416 -55.69 -5.97 36.81
CA HIS A 416 -56.25 -4.81 37.57
C HIS A 416 -55.21 -3.75 38.01
N SER A 417 -55.18 -2.51 37.48
CA SER A 417 -56.12 -1.34 37.47
C SER A 417 -55.45 -0.20 38.28
N ALA A 418 -55.07 0.92 37.67
CA ALA A 418 -55.81 2.19 37.57
C ALA A 418 -55.83 3.03 38.88
N ASP A 419 -55.16 4.18 38.85
CA ASP A 419 -55.51 5.52 39.39
C ASP A 419 -54.23 6.39 39.40
N GLU A 420 -54.11 7.52 38.71
CA GLU A 420 -54.86 8.80 38.74
C GLU A 420 -54.40 9.75 39.86
N THR A 421 -53.82 10.89 39.46
CA THR A 421 -53.82 12.28 40.02
C THR A 421 -52.56 13.00 39.50
N ALA A 422 -52.57 13.98 38.57
CA ALA A 422 -53.27 15.26 38.46
C ALA A 422 -52.75 16.36 39.41
N ALA A 423 -51.99 17.33 38.87
CA ALA A 423 -52.00 18.78 39.15
C ALA A 423 -50.74 19.45 38.54
N LEU A 424 -50.67 20.70 38.09
CA LEU A 424 -51.60 21.74 37.63
C LEU A 424 -50.71 22.81 36.93
N SER A 425 -51.22 23.38 35.85
CA SER A 425 -50.86 24.64 35.15
C SER A 425 -50.90 25.88 36.10
N PRO A 426 -50.49 27.14 35.75
CA PRO A 426 -50.74 27.78 34.44
C PRO A 426 -49.80 28.88 33.88
N SER A 427 -49.84 28.95 32.54
CA SER A 427 -50.14 30.08 31.65
C SER A 427 -50.02 31.54 32.10
N SER A 428 -49.37 32.36 31.26
CA SER A 428 -49.91 33.68 30.86
C SER A 428 -49.38 34.13 29.48
N LEU A 429 -50.34 34.30 28.57
CA LEU A 429 -50.32 35.02 27.29
C LEU A 429 -50.06 36.53 27.46
N VAL A 430 -49.65 37.22 26.39
CA VAL A 430 -50.20 38.48 25.80
C VAL A 430 -49.26 38.90 24.64
N SER A 431 -49.64 38.72 23.37
CA SER A 431 -50.32 39.66 22.44
C SER A 431 -49.42 40.76 21.83
N GLY A 432 -49.49 40.92 20.49
CA GLY A 432 -48.91 42.10 19.82
C GLY A 432 -48.83 42.03 18.29
N LEU A 433 -49.97 42.06 17.61
CA LEU A 433 -50.13 42.32 16.18
C LEU A 433 -50.06 43.84 15.93
N ARG A 434 -49.33 44.33 14.91
CA ARG A 434 -49.78 45.38 13.94
C ARG A 434 -48.72 45.88 12.95
N ASP A 435 -49.18 45.99 11.70
CA ASP A 435 -49.00 47.07 10.69
C ASP A 435 -47.60 47.38 10.13
N MET A 436 -47.30 47.22 8.82
CA MET A 436 -47.82 47.82 7.57
C MET A 436 -46.96 49.00 7.05
N PHE A 437 -46.66 48.95 5.74
CA PHE A 437 -46.19 49.99 4.79
C PHE A 437 -44.76 50.57 4.88
N HIS A 438 -43.91 50.28 3.87
CA HIS A 438 -43.66 51.20 2.73
C HIS A 438 -42.54 50.69 1.77
N ARG A 439 -42.92 50.40 0.53
CA ARG A 439 -42.14 50.68 -0.70
C ARG A 439 -42.69 52.02 -1.28
N PRO A 440 -42.13 52.61 -2.35
CA PRO A 440 -40.78 52.54 -2.93
C PRO A 440 -40.21 53.96 -3.25
N ARG A 441 -38.96 54.05 -3.75
CA ARG A 441 -38.65 55.05 -4.79
C ARG A 441 -37.43 54.65 -5.64
N SER A 442 -37.64 54.75 -6.94
CA SER A 442 -36.72 54.67 -8.06
C SER A 442 -36.04 56.02 -8.36
N SER A 443 -35.18 56.02 -9.38
CA SER A 443 -34.40 57.10 -10.02
C SER A 443 -33.06 57.40 -9.32
N SER A 444 -31.91 57.39 -10.00
CA SER A 444 -31.61 57.66 -11.42
C SER A 444 -30.43 56.82 -11.90
#